data_AF-A0A2A5AW81-F1
#
_entry.id   AF-A0A2A5AW81-F1
#
_cell.length_a   1.000
_cell.length_b   1.000
_cell.length_c   1.000
_cell.angle_alpha   90.00
_cell.angle_beta   90.00
_cell.angle_gamma   90.00
#
_symmetry.space_group_name_H-M   'P 1'
#
loop_
_entity.id
_entity.type
_entity.pdbx_description
1 polymer ?
#
loop_
_entity_poly.entity_id
_entity_poly.type
_entity_poly.pdbx_seq_one_letter_code
_entity_poly.pdbx_strand_id
1 'polypeptide(L)' 'MELDELDFEVKPKNLSEFIDILVDFDIDNEIIGQTEDEHPIIHIEYDEDGEEAVGQLLEIANIIEVDSDEDEDGEED' A
#
# COMPACT_ATOMS: atom_id res chain seq x y z
N MET A 1 19.73 2.38 3.15
CA MET A 1 18.95 1.23 2.70
C MET A 1 18.32 1.64 1.38
N GLU A 2 18.05 0.69 0.49
CA GLU A 2 17.09 0.94 -0.60
C GLU A 2 15.70 0.98 0.05
N LEU A 3 14.82 1.86 -0.43
CA LEU A 3 13.44 1.96 0.02
C LEU A 3 12.55 1.51 -1.12
N ASP A 4 11.59 0.65 -0.80
CA ASP A 4 10.52 0.26 -1.70
C ASP A 4 9.30 1.15 -1.45
N GLU A 5 8.57 1.43 -2.52
CA GLU A 5 7.43 2.35 -2.58
C GLU A 5 6.18 1.56 -2.98
N LEU A 6 5.09 1.66 -2.19
CA LEU A 6 3.84 0.95 -2.46
C LEU A 6 2.60 1.84 -2.25
N ASP A 7 1.64 1.70 -3.17
CA ASP A 7 0.36 2.38 -3.13
C ASP A 7 -0.78 1.42 -2.80
N PHE A 8 -1.61 1.81 -1.83
CA PHE A 8 -2.73 1.01 -1.35
C PHE A 8 -4.06 1.75 -1.43
N GLU A 9 -5.03 1.15 -2.11
CA GLU A 9 -6.43 1.54 -1.95
C GLU A 9 -6.99 0.95 -0.64
N VAL A 10 -7.31 1.82 0.33
CA VAL A 10 -7.79 1.38 1.64
C VAL A 10 -9.23 1.78 1.85
N LYS A 11 -10.11 0.79 2.07
CA LYS A 11 -11.51 1.06 2.39
C LYS A 11 -11.62 1.78 3.75
N PRO A 12 -12.51 2.79 3.91
CA PRO A 12 -12.62 3.57 5.15
C PRO A 12 -12.87 2.73 6.42
N LYS A 13 -13.53 1.57 6.28
CA LYS A 13 -13.76 0.63 7.40
C LYS A 13 -12.48 -0.06 7.92
N ASN A 14 -11.46 -0.19 7.07
CA ASN A 14 -10.19 -0.86 7.37
C ASN A 14 -9.06 0.16 7.62
N LEU A 15 -9.29 1.45 7.31
CA LEU A 15 -8.30 2.51 7.45
C LEU A 15 -7.68 2.57 8.85
N SER A 16 -8.48 2.37 9.90
CA SER A 16 -7.95 2.37 11.27
C SER A 16 -6.93 1.24 11.49
N GLU A 17 -7.26 0.01 11.06
CA GLU A 17 -6.39 -1.15 11.22
C GLU A 17 -5.12 -1.02 10.35
N PHE A 18 -5.27 -0.49 9.14
CA PHE A 18 -4.16 -0.20 8.24
C PHE A 18 -3.16 0.79 8.85
N ILE A 19 -3.66 1.91 9.39
CA ILE A 19 -2.81 2.93 10.03
C ILE A 19 -2.19 2.40 11.33
N ASP A 20 -2.92 1.60 12.12
CA ASP A 20 -2.37 0.99 13.34
C ASP A 20 -1.14 0.12 13.04
N ILE A 21 -1.17 -0.69 11.96
CA ILE A 21 -0.01 -1.48 11.53
C ILE A 21 1.15 -0.57 11.11
N LEU A 22 0.89 0.45 10.28
CA LEU A 22 1.95 1.37 9.85
C LEU A 22 2.64 2.06 11.03
N VAL A 23 1.88 2.44 12.05
CA VAL A 23 2.42 3.04 13.28
C VAL A 23 3.20 2.04 14.11
N ASP A 24 2.75 0.79 14.22
CA ASP A 24 3.45 -0.26 14.97
C ASP A 24 4.83 -0.58 14.38
N PHE A 25 4.96 -0.47 13.05
CA PHE A 25 6.20 -0.70 12.32
C PHE A 25 7.00 0.58 12.03
N ASP A 26 6.55 1.75 12.51
CA ASP A 26 7.18 3.07 12.29
C ASP A 26 7.37 3.38 10.78
N ILE A 27 6.39 2.99 9.95
CA ILE A 27 6.40 3.20 8.50
C ILE A 27 5.79 4.55 8.13
N ASP A 28 6.57 5.34 7.39
CA ASP A 28 6.12 6.62 6.85
C ASP A 28 5.03 6.38 5.78
N ASN A 29 3.97 7.19 5.86
CA ASN A 29 2.82 7.08 4.97
C ASN A 29 2.25 8.45 4.58
N GLU A 30 1.76 8.56 3.35
CA GLU A 30 1.12 9.76 2.80
C GLU A 30 -0.17 9.40 2.06
N ILE A 31 -1.23 10.20 2.27
CA ILE A 31 -2.45 10.07 1.46
C ILE A 31 -2.27 10.88 0.18
N ILE A 32 -2.00 10.17 -0.93
CA ILE A 32 -1.76 10.78 -2.24
C ILE A 32 -3.05 11.07 -3.02
N GLY A 33 -4.17 10.48 -2.60
CA GLY A 33 -5.45 10.72 -3.25
C GLY A 33 -6.61 9.92 -2.66
N GLN A 34 -7.69 9.85 -3.44
CA GLN A 34 -8.86 9.03 -3.15
C GLN A 34 -9.49 8.55 -4.46
N THR A 35 -10.06 7.35 -4.45
CA THR A 35 -10.81 6.79 -5.59
C THR A 35 -12.18 7.46 -5.76
N GLU A 36 -12.89 7.13 -6.85
CA GLU A 36 -14.26 7.61 -7.10
C GLU A 36 -15.26 7.19 -6.00
N ASP A 37 -15.01 6.04 -5.36
CA ASP A 37 -15.79 5.50 -4.24
C ASP A 37 -15.39 6.08 -2.87
N GLU A 38 -14.64 7.20 -2.85
CA GLU A 38 -14.15 7.86 -1.64
C GLU A 38 -13.22 6.97 -0.77
N HIS A 39 -12.53 6.00 -1.38
CA HIS A 39 -11.50 5.22 -0.69
C HIS A 39 -10.16 5.97 -0.76
N PRO A 40 -9.50 6.28 0.38
CA PRO A 40 -8.17 6.89 0.36
C PRO A 40 -7.14 5.97 -0.30
N ILE A 41 -6.26 6.57 -1.09
CA ILE A 41 -5.06 5.93 -1.63
C ILE A 41 -3.89 6.37 -0.75
N ILE A 42 -3.23 5.40 -0.14
CA ILE A 42 -2.13 5.62 0.81
C ILE A 42 -0.86 5.09 0.20
N HIS A 43 0.10 5.99 0.04
CA HIS A 43 1.47 5.70 -0.35
C HIS A 43 2.30 5.42 0.90
N ILE A 44 3.15 4.40 0.85
CA ILE A 44 4.09 4.08 1.92
C ILE A 44 5.49 3.88 1.35
N GLU A 45 6.49 4.25 2.16
CA GLU A 45 7.90 4.00 1.89
C GLU A 45 8.44 3.10 3.00
N TYR A 46 9.04 1.97 2.65
CA TYR A 46 9.55 1.01 3.64
C TYR A 46 10.90 0.40 3.23
N ASP A 47 11.68 -0.02 4.23
CA ASP A 47 12.94 -0.76 4.03
C ASP A 47 12.75 -2.26 4.32
N GLU A 48 13.85 -3.01 4.35
CA GLU A 48 13.85 -4.47 4.60
C GLU A 48 13.11 -4.87 5.89
N ASP A 49 13.08 -4.01 6.90
CA ASP A 49 12.38 -4.27 8.16
C ASP A 49 10.85 -4.07 8.03
N GLY A 50 10.40 -3.29 7.04
CA GLY A 50 8.99 -3.04 6.76
C GLY A 50 8.30 -4.11 5.91
N GLU A 51 9.04 -5.06 5.33
CA GLU A 51 8.46 -6.17 4.55
C GLU A 51 7.44 -6.99 5.36
N GLU A 52 7.66 -7.17 6.67
CA GLU A 52 6.73 -7.86 7.56
C GLU A 52 5.41 -7.07 7.72
N ALA A 53 5.49 -5.74 7.78
CA ALA A 53 4.32 -4.88 7.84
C ALA A 53 3.52 -4.97 6.55
N VAL A 54 4.19 -4.87 5.40
CA VAL A 54 3.55 -5.00 4.07
C VAL A 54 2.81 -6.33 3.95
N GLY A 55 3.43 -7.43 4.39
CA GLY A 55 2.75 -8.73 4.46
C GLY A 55 1.45 -8.69 5.26
N GLN A 56 1.45 -8.04 6.43
CA GLN A 56 0.25 -7.89 7.26
C GLN A 56 -0.80 -6.95 6.64
N LEU A 57 -0.37 -5.87 5.98
CA LEU A 57 -1.25 -4.95 5.28
C LEU A 57 -1.97 -5.68 4.14
N LEU A 58 -1.26 -6.49 3.35
CA LEU A 58 -1.87 -7.30 2.28
C LEU A 58 -2.88 -8.34 2.80
N GLU A 59 -2.72 -8.81 4.04
CA GLU A 59 -3.71 -9.68 4.69
C GLU A 59 -5.00 -8.94 5.09
N ILE A 60 -4.99 -7.61 5.21
CA ILE A 60 -6.21 -6.82 5.40
C ILE A 60 -7.07 -6.98 4.14
N ALA A 61 -8.14 -7.76 4.27
CA ALA A 61 -9.03 -8.05 3.14
C ALA A 61 -9.53 -6.75 2.49
N ASN A 62 -9.37 -6.66 1.16
CA ASN A 62 -9.71 -5.52 0.26
C ASN A 62 -8.62 -4.47 0.03
N ILE A 63 -7.36 -4.77 0.31
CA ILE A 63 -6.24 -3.95 -0.16
C ILE A 63 -5.83 -4.40 -1.56
N ILE A 64 -5.76 -3.44 -2.48
CA ILE A 64 -5.27 -3.64 -3.84
C ILE A 64 -3.94 -2.92 -3.91
N GLU A 65 -2.87 -3.68 -4.11
CA GLU A 65 -1.56 -3.14 -4.47
C GLU A 65 -1.68 -2.52 -5.86
N VAL A 66 -1.33 -1.25 -5.99
CA VAL A 66 -1.24 -0.59 -7.29
C VAL A 66 0.25 -0.58 -7.65
N ASP A 67 0.68 -1.56 -8.45
CA ASP A 67 2.04 -1.63 -8.97
C ASP A 67 2.42 -0.28 -9.61
N SER A 68 3.50 0.32 -9.13
CA SER A 68 3.94 1.64 -9.60
C SER A 68 4.79 1.58 -10.88
N ASP A 69 5.31 0.42 -11.30
CA ASP A 69 6.11 0.29 -12.54
C ASP A 69 6.28 -1.21 -12.95
N GLU A 70 5.32 -1.80 -13.66
CA GLU A 70 5.57 -2.89 -14.64
C GLU A 70 4.60 -2.75 -15.84
N ASP A 71 4.94 -1.84 -16.75
CA ASP A 71 4.82 -2.13 -18.17
C ASP A 71 5.93 -3.15 -18.53
N GLU A 72 5.65 -4.46 -18.46
CA GLU A 72 6.32 -5.43 -19.33
C GLU A 72 5.30 -6.01 -20.32
N ASP A 73 5.40 -5.49 -21.55
CA ASP A 73 4.73 -5.92 -22.77
C ASP A 73 4.46 -7.44 -22.85
N GLY A 74 3.19 -7.77 -23.05
CA GLY A 74 2.74 -9.06 -23.55
C GLY A 74 1.70 -8.90 -24.66
N GLU A 75 1.96 -8.05 -25.66
CA GLU A 75 1.39 -8.30 -27.00
C GLU A 75 2.00 -9.61 -27.54
N GLU A 76 1.17 -10.61 -27.86
CA GLU A 76 1.24 -11.36 -29.13
C GLU A 76 0.05 -12.36 -29.22
N ASP A 77 -0.85 -12.06 -30.17
CA ASP A 77 -1.89 -12.86 -30.88
C ASP A 77 -3.01 -13.64 -30.13
#